data_AF-A0A269Z0H2-F1
#
_entry.id   AF-A0A269Z0H2-F1
#
_cell.length_a   1.000
_cell.length_b   1.000
_cell.length_c   1.000
_cell.angle_alpha   90.00
_cell.angle_beta   90.00
_cell.angle_gamma   90.00
#
_symmetry.space_group_name_H-M   'P 1'
#
loop_
_entity.id
_entity.type
_entity.pdbx_description
1 polymer ?
#
loop_
_entity_poly.entity_id
_entity_poly.type
_entity_poly.pdbx_seq_one_letter_code
_entity_poly.pdbx_strand_id
1 'polypeptide(L)' 'LATDGYESARETVRRFINAKYFEEIIFTRGTTASINIVAHSYGDANVEEGDEIVVTEMEHHANIVPWQQLAKRKKASLK' A
#
# COMPACT_ATOMS: atom_id res chain seq x y z
N LEU A 1 5.64 -28.60 3.03
CA LEU A 1 4.24 -28.50 3.50
C LEU A 1 3.85 -27.08 3.90
N ALA A 2 4.42 -26.49 4.96
CA ALA A 2 4.06 -25.11 5.36
C ALA A 2 4.41 -24.07 4.29
N THR A 3 5.59 -24.19 3.67
CA THR A 3 6.02 -23.35 2.54
C THR A 3 5.14 -23.57 1.32
N ASP A 4 4.88 -24.83 0.93
CA ASP A 4 4.07 -25.15 -0.26
C ASP A 4 2.63 -24.64 -0.13
N GLY A 5 2.02 -24.78 1.05
CA GLY A 5 0.67 -24.28 1.31
C GLY A 5 0.60 -22.74 1.26
N TYR A 6 1.63 -22.06 1.79
CA TYR A 6 1.72 -20.61 1.75
C TYR A 6 1.90 -20.08 0.32
N GLU A 7 2.77 -20.71 -0.48
CA GLU A 7 2.96 -20.32 -1.89
C GLU A 7 1.74 -20.67 -2.75
N SER A 8 1.05 -21.78 -2.48
CA SER A 8 -0.22 -22.09 -3.15
C SER A 8 -1.32 -21.05 -2.85
N ALA A 9 -1.38 -20.53 -1.62
CA ALA A 9 -2.30 -19.46 -1.26
C ALA A 9 -1.96 -18.16 -2.02
N ARG A 10 -0.67 -17.86 -2.17
CA ARG A 10 -0.19 -16.71 -2.95
C ARG A 10 -0.59 -16.81 -4.42
N GLU A 11 -0.39 -17.96 -5.03
CA GLU A 11 -0.79 -18.21 -6.43
C GLU A 11 -2.31 -18.09 -6.62
N THR A 12 -3.09 -18.54 -5.64
CA THR A 12 -4.55 -18.37 -5.63
C THR A 12 -4.93 -16.89 -5.67
N VAL A 13 -4.32 -16.06 -4.82
CA VAL A 13 -4.56 -14.61 -4.81
C VAL A 13 -4.10 -13.96 -6.11
N ARG A 14 -2.91 -14.30 -6.60
CA ARG A 14 -2.36 -13.78 -7.87
C ARG A 14 -3.36 -13.98 -9.01
N ARG A 15 -3.90 -15.20 -9.14
CA ARG A 15 -4.92 -15.52 -10.17
C ARG A 15 -6.23 -14.79 -9.92
N PHE A 16 -6.68 -14.69 -8.67
CA PHE A 16 -7.93 -14.02 -8.31
C PHE A 16 -7.95 -12.55 -8.74
N ILE A 17 -6.83 -11.83 -8.55
CA ILE A 17 -6.70 -10.42 -8.96
C ILE A 17 -6.04 -10.23 -10.33
N ASN A 18 -5.73 -11.31 -11.03
CA ASN A 18 -5.03 -11.33 -12.32
C ASN A 18 -3.68 -10.57 -12.33
N ALA A 19 -2.92 -10.67 -11.24
CA ALA A 19 -1.55 -10.14 -11.17
C ALA A 19 -0.61 -10.95 -12.08
N LYS A 20 0.44 -10.33 -12.60
CA LYS A 20 1.32 -10.95 -13.60
C LYS A 20 2.27 -11.94 -12.95
N TYR A 21 2.79 -11.60 -11.78
CA TYR A 21 3.83 -12.36 -11.08
C TYR A 21 3.40 -12.68 -9.64
N PHE A 22 3.91 -13.78 -9.08
CA PHE A 22 3.56 -14.16 -7.70
C PHE A 22 4.22 -13.21 -6.69
N GLU A 23 5.39 -12.67 -7.04
CA GLU A 23 6.19 -11.75 -6.24
C GLU A 23 5.49 -10.40 -6.02
N GLU A 24 4.50 -10.06 -6.85
CA GLU A 24 3.66 -8.87 -6.68
C GLU A 24 2.68 -9.01 -5.51
N ILE A 25 2.46 -10.23 -5.00
CA ILE A 25 1.53 -10.50 -3.91
C ILE A 25 2.28 -10.46 -2.58
N ILE A 26 1.99 -9.47 -1.75
CA ILE A 26 2.55 -9.36 -0.40
C ILE A 26 1.43 -9.57 0.62
N PHE A 27 1.50 -10.64 1.40
CA PHE A 27 0.55 -10.87 2.49
C PHE A 27 0.84 -9.94 3.67
N THR A 28 -0.19 -9.24 4.12
CA THR A 28 -0.13 -8.34 5.28
C THR A 28 -1.23 -8.72 6.28
N ARG A 29 -1.27 -8.04 7.43
CA ARG A 29 -2.33 -8.24 8.44
C ARG A 29 -3.71 -7.72 7.99
N GLY A 30 -3.80 -7.03 6.86
CA GLY A 30 -5.04 -6.47 6.31
C GLY A 30 -4.81 -5.18 5.53
N THR A 31 -5.88 -4.64 4.93
CA THR A 31 -5.82 -3.49 4.01
C THR A 31 -5.12 -2.27 4.61
N THR A 32 -5.40 -1.92 5.87
CA THR A 32 -4.74 -0.82 6.57
C THR A 32 -3.21 -1.01 6.63
N ALA A 33 -2.74 -2.23 6.90
CA ALA A 33 -1.31 -2.51 6.93
C ALA A 33 -0.69 -2.44 5.52
N SER A 34 -1.40 -2.92 4.50
CA SER A 34 -0.95 -2.82 3.11
C SER A 34 -0.75 -1.37 2.66
N ILE A 35 -1.70 -0.48 2.95
CA ILE A 35 -1.60 0.95 2.60
C ILE A 35 -0.44 1.60 3.36
N ASN A 36 -0.29 1.29 4.65
CA ASN A 36 0.80 1.85 5.46
C ASN A 36 2.17 1.44 4.94
N ILE A 37 2.35 0.20 4.46
CA ILE A 37 3.62 -0.22 3.86
C ILE A 37 3.95 0.65 2.65
N VAL A 38 2.99 0.93 1.77
CA VAL A 38 3.24 1.78 0.59
C VAL A 38 3.58 3.22 1.01
N ALA A 39 2.82 3.81 1.94
CA ALA A 39 3.08 5.16 2.41
C ALA A 39 4.45 5.31 3.09
N HIS A 40 4.90 4.29 3.83
CA HIS A 40 6.18 4.30 4.56
C HIS A 40 7.39 3.78 3.77
N SER A 41 7.18 3.09 2.66
CA SER A 41 8.27 2.63 1.80
C SER A 41 8.38 3.54 0.58
N TYR A 42 7.49 3.34 -0.39
CA TYR A 42 7.45 4.13 -1.61
C TYR A 42 7.24 5.62 -1.30
N GLY A 43 6.28 5.95 -0.45
CA GLY A 43 5.99 7.34 -0.11
C GLY A 43 7.18 8.05 0.53
N ASP A 44 7.82 7.42 1.53
CA ASP A 44 9.00 8.01 2.17
C ASP A 44 10.22 8.09 1.21
N ALA A 45 10.30 7.25 0.19
CA ALA A 45 11.40 7.28 -0.78
C ALA A 45 11.20 8.24 -1.97
N ASN A 46 9.96 8.59 -2.31
CA ASN A 46 9.64 9.28 -3.57
C ASN A 46 8.88 10.59 -3.41
N VAL A 47 8.31 10.88 -2.23
CA VAL A 47 7.60 12.16 -1.99
C VAL A 47 8.58 13.19 -1.43
N GLU A 48 8.63 14.34 -2.09
CA GLU A 48 9.48 15.48 -1.75
C GLU A 48 8.66 16.69 -1.26
N GLU A 49 9.37 17.72 -0.80
CA GLU A 49 8.75 18.97 -0.35
C GLU A 49 8.06 19.68 -1.54
N GLY A 50 6.79 20.03 -1.36
CA GLY A 50 5.98 20.68 -2.40
C GLY A 50 5.16 19.73 -3.29
N ASP A 51 5.36 18.41 -3.19
CA ASP A 51 4.55 17.44 -3.94
C ASP A 51 3.08 17.41 -3.49
N GLU A 52 2.23 16.81 -4.32
CA GLU A 52 0.80 16.65 -4.05
C GLU A 52 0.40 15.17 -4.02
N ILE A 53 -0.27 14.76 -2.95
CA ILE A 53 -0.90 13.45 -2.82
C ILE A 53 -2.41 13.65 -3.00
N VAL A 54 -2.97 13.04 -4.03
CA VAL A 54 -4.39 13.20 -4.40
C VAL A 54 -5.21 12.03 -3.90
N VAL A 55 -6.28 12.31 -3.16
CA VAL A 55 -7.26 11.34 -2.66
C VAL A 55 -8.68 11.81 -2.98
N THR A 56 -9.69 10.97 -2.71
CA THR A 56 -11.10 11.37 -2.84
C THR A 56 -11.70 11.65 -1.47
N GLU A 57 -12.75 12.49 -1.41
CA GLU A 57 -13.48 12.77 -0.16
C GLU A 57 -14.19 11.51 0.40
N MET A 58 -14.43 10.50 -0.45
CA MET A 58 -15.12 9.26 -0.08
C MET A 58 -14.17 8.18 0.46
N GLU A 59 -12.87 8.46 0.58
CA GLU A 59 -11.91 7.47 1.05
C GLU A 59 -12.19 7.02 2.49
N HIS A 60 -12.03 5.73 2.76
CA HIS A 60 -12.07 5.21 4.13
C HIS A 60 -10.87 5.75 4.92
N HIS A 61 -11.02 6.00 6.23
CA HIS A 61 -9.94 6.55 7.08
C HIS A 61 -8.60 5.82 6.96
N ALA A 62 -8.62 4.49 6.76
CA ALA A 62 -7.43 3.67 6.55
C ALA A 62 -6.61 4.07 5.30
N ASN A 63 -7.25 4.69 4.31
CA ASN A 63 -6.64 5.22 3.09
C ASN A 63 -6.52 6.75 3.09
N ILE A 64 -6.71 7.43 4.23
CA ILE A 64 -6.48 8.89 4.37
C ILE A 64 -5.32 9.15 5.34
N VAL A 65 -5.38 8.53 6.52
CA VAL A 65 -4.45 8.81 7.62
C VAL A 65 -2.97 8.58 7.24
N PRO A 66 -2.58 7.49 6.55
CA PRO A 66 -1.18 7.27 6.20
C PRO A 66 -0.62 8.35 5.27
N TRP A 67 -1.40 8.78 4.28
CA TRP A 67 -1.02 9.83 3.33
C TRP A 67 -0.97 11.20 3.98
N GLN A 68 -1.93 11.52 4.86
CA GLN A 68 -1.90 12.75 5.64
C GLN A 68 -0.65 12.83 6.53
N GLN A 69 -0.24 11.71 7.14
CA GLN A 69 0.99 11.66 7.93
C GLN A 69 2.24 11.80 7.06
N LEU A 70 2.28 11.15 5.89
CA LEU A 70 3.38 11.29 4.93
C LEU A 70 3.52 12.74 4.46
N ALA A 71 2.43 13.37 4.03
CA ALA A 71 2.40 14.77 3.60
C ALA A 71 2.97 15.70 4.67
N LYS A 72 2.56 15.52 5.94
CA LYS A 72 3.10 16.29 7.07
C LYS A 72 4.60 16.09 7.26
N ARG A 73 5.10 14.85 7.20
CA ARG A 73 6.54 14.57 7.39
C ARG A 73 7.41 15.07 6.24
N LYS A 74 6.90 15.02 5.01
CA LYS A 74 7.62 15.39 3.78
C LYS A 74 7.40 16.84 3.35
N LYS A 75 6.52 17.58 4.05
CA LYS A 75 6.05 18.91 3.66
C LYS A 75 5.44 18.91 2.24
N ALA A 76 4.75 17.83 1.91
CA ALA A 76 3.88 17.74 0.75
C ALA A 76 2.45 18.15 1.14
N SER A 77 1.58 18.26 0.16
CA SER A 77 0.15 18.55 0.35
C SER A 77 -0.71 17.31 0.10
N LEU A 78 -1.83 17.21 0.83
CA LEU A 78 -2.89 16.23 0.57
C LEU A 78 -4.08 16.99 -0.03
N LYS A 79 -4.59 16.54 -1.17
CA LYS A 79 -5.72 17.16 -1.87
C LYS A 79 -6.85 16.16 -2.07
#